data_AF-B4NUX0-F1
#
_entry.id   AF-B4NUX0-F1
#
_cell.length_a   1.000
_cell.length_b   1.000
_cell.length_c   1.000
_cell.angle_alpha   90.00
_cell.angle_beta   90.00
_cell.angle_gamma   90.00
#
_symmetry.space_group_name_H-M   'P 1'
#
loop_
_entity.id
_entity.type
_entity.pdbx_description
1 polymer ?
#
loop_
_entity_poly.entity_id
_entity_poly.type
_entity_poly.pdbx_seq_one_letter_code
_entity_poly.pdbx_strand_id
1 'polypeptide(L)'
;MTTDQMKRRKKTRRTHVVETVKVRVIANLDQVGLVLTSRNRPIAEMNVKKFVSSLIIKSSYTEVNIGLKDIQVLDLNPHTIHKNVSY
;
A
#
# COMPACT_ATOMS: atom_id res chain seq x y z
N MET A 1 1.50 -57.33 17.83
CA MET A 1 1.93 -55.92 17.99
C MET A 1 1.01 -55.26 19.01
N THR A 2 1.54 -54.70 20.10
CA THR A 2 0.76 -54.21 21.25
C THR A 2 0.17 -52.81 21.03
N THR A 3 -1.01 -52.57 21.61
CA THR A 3 -1.85 -51.37 21.51
C THR A 3 -1.15 -50.06 21.92
N ASP A 4 -0.11 -50.12 22.76
CA ASP A 4 0.67 -48.94 23.16
C ASP A 4 1.54 -48.36 22.05
N GLN A 5 2.00 -49.18 21.10
CA GLN A 5 2.75 -48.72 19.92
C GLN A 5 1.86 -47.91 18.97
N MET A 6 0.56 -48.24 18.90
CA MET A 6 -0.44 -47.47 18.13
C MET A 6 -0.76 -46.12 18.80
N LYS A 7 -0.84 -46.05 20.14
CA LYS A 7 -1.08 -44.79 20.86
C LYS A 7 0.09 -43.80 20.72
N ARG A 8 1.34 -44.27 20.75
CA ARG A 8 2.52 -43.40 20.56
C ARG A 8 2.63 -42.84 19.14
N ARG A 9 2.24 -43.60 18.11
CA ARG A 9 2.24 -43.14 16.71
C ARG A 9 1.17 -42.10 16.39
N LYS A 10 0.11 -42.01 17.21
CA LYS A 10 -0.98 -41.03 17.00
C LYS A 10 -0.65 -39.63 17.52
N LYS A 11 0.42 -39.48 18.32
CA LYS A 11 0.76 -38.21 19.00
C LYS A 11 1.64 -37.25 18.18
N THR A 12 2.06 -37.63 16.97
CA THR A 12 3.08 -36.89 16.19
C THR A 12 2.69 -36.51 14.78
N ARG A 13 1.40 -36.55 14.43
CA ARG A 13 0.90 -35.85 13.23
C ARG A 13 0.21 -34.56 13.65
N ARG A 14 1.00 -33.57 14.12
CA ARG A 14 0.58 -32.17 14.03
C ARG A 14 0.55 -31.84 12.55
N THR A 15 -0.62 -31.99 11.92
CA THR A 15 -0.87 -31.43 10.60
C THR A 15 -0.60 -29.93 10.69
N HIS A 16 0.49 -29.48 10.06
CA HIS A 16 0.72 -28.06 9.82
C HIS A 16 -0.42 -27.58 8.91
N VAL A 17 -1.48 -27.04 9.50
CA VAL A 17 -2.52 -26.36 8.75
C VAL A 17 -1.94 -25.00 8.38
N VAL A 18 -1.49 -24.87 7.14
CA VAL A 18 -1.13 -23.57 6.58
C VAL A 18 -2.43 -22.85 6.26
N GLU A 19 -2.58 -21.64 6.77
CA GLU A 19 -3.75 -20.84 6.49
C GLU A 19 -3.75 -20.36 5.03
N THR A 20 -4.83 -20.67 4.31
CA THR A 20 -4.98 -20.28 2.90
C THR A 20 -5.28 -18.79 2.76
N VAL A 21 -4.53 -18.12 1.88
CA VAL A 21 -4.89 -16.79 1.38
C VAL A 21 -6.04 -16.92 0.40
N LYS A 22 -7.19 -16.32 0.73
CA LYS A 22 -8.37 -16.31 -0.15
C LYS A 22 -8.22 -15.27 -1.24
N VAL A 23 -7.71 -14.09 -0.89
CA VAL A 23 -7.51 -12.98 -1.83
C VAL A 23 -6.20 -12.28 -1.50
N ARG A 24 -5.43 -11.96 -2.54
CA ARG A 24 -4.27 -11.08 -2.46
C ARG A 24 -4.38 -10.03 -3.56
N VAL A 25 -4.36 -8.76 -3.17
CA VAL A 25 -4.32 -7.61 -4.09
C VAL A 25 -3.08 -6.80 -3.80
N ILE A 26 -2.40 -6.37 -4.87
CA ILE A 26 -1.29 -5.42 -4.81
C ILE A 26 -1.63 -4.30 -5.79
N ALA A 27 -1.59 -3.07 -5.30
CA ALA A 27 -1.83 -1.87 -6.09
C ALA A 27 -0.70 -0.89 -5.82
N ASN A 28 0.20 -0.76 -6.79
CA ASN A 28 1.32 0.18 -6.73
C ASN A 28 1.11 1.25 -7.79
N LEU A 29 1.23 2.50 -7.38
CA LEU A 29 1.14 3.67 -8.23
C LEU A 29 2.45 4.44 -8.13
N ASP A 30 3.23 4.40 -9.20
CA ASP A 30 4.53 5.05 -9.25
C ASP A 30 4.41 6.57 -9.18
N GLN A 31 3.56 7.15 -10.02
CA GLN A 31 3.22 8.56 -9.98
C GLN A 31 1.86 8.79 -10.66
N VAL A 32 1.05 9.65 -10.05
CA VAL A 32 -0.08 10.29 -10.73
C VAL A 32 0.00 11.79 -10.50
N GLY A 33 -0.32 12.56 -11.54
CA GLY A 33 -0.32 14.01 -11.51
C GLY A 33 -1.65 14.57 -11.98
N LEU A 34 -2.01 15.72 -11.43
CA LEU A 34 -3.09 16.56 -11.89
C LEU A 34 -2.53 17.96 -12.13
N VAL A 35 -2.82 18.52 -13.30
CA VAL A 35 -2.47 19.89 -13.65
C VAL A 35 -3.76 20.68 -13.81
N LEU A 36 -3.88 21.77 -13.05
CA LEU A 36 -4.96 22.72 -13.18
C LEU A 36 -4.53 23.84 -14.14
N THR A 37 -5.27 24.02 -15.22
CA THR A 37 -4.97 25.03 -16.24
C THR A 37 -6.15 25.98 -16.44
N SER A 38 -5.85 27.26 -16.64
CA SER A 38 -6.78 28.24 -17.25
C SER A 38 -6.61 28.26 -18.77
N ARG A 39 -7.46 29.02 -19.47
CA ARG A 39 -7.34 29.27 -20.92
C ARG A 39 -5.96 29.81 -21.32
N ASN A 40 -5.30 30.58 -20.44
CA ASN A 40 -4.11 31.32 -20.80
C ASN A 40 -2.82 30.75 -20.17
N ARG A 41 -2.94 29.95 -19.11
CA ARG A 41 -1.78 29.42 -18.36
C ARG A 41 -2.13 28.28 -17.39
N PRO A 42 -1.15 27.42 -17.02
CA PRO A 42 -1.25 26.58 -15.83
C PRO A 42 -1.37 27.41 -14.55
N ILE A 43 -2.13 26.91 -13.60
CA ILE A 43 -2.40 27.54 -12.30
C ILE A 43 -1.69 26.76 -11.20
N ALA A 44 -1.82 25.44 -11.20
CA ALA A 44 -1.27 24.59 -10.16
C ALA A 44 -1.02 23.17 -10.66
N GLU A 45 -0.15 22.46 -9.96
CA GLU A 45 0.12 21.05 -10.19
C GLU A 45 0.09 20.30 -8.86
N MET A 46 -0.52 19.11 -8.87
CA MET A 46 -0.53 18.19 -7.75
C MET A 46 0.01 16.85 -8.22
N ASN A 47 1.01 16.32 -7.52
CA ASN A 47 1.59 15.01 -7.80
C ASN A 47 1.54 14.12 -6.56
N VAL A 48 1.16 12.87 -6.75
CA VAL A 48 1.27 11.80 -5.76
C VAL A 48 2.31 10.82 -6.28
N LYS A 49 3.36 10.55 -5.51
CA LYS A 49 4.48 9.70 -5.92
C LYS A 49 4.63 8.52 -4.97
N LYS A 50 4.93 7.36 -5.54
CA LYS A 50 5.26 6.11 -4.86
C LYS A 50 4.21 5.74 -3.80
N PHE A 51 2.98 5.56 -4.26
CA PHE A 51 1.91 4.97 -3.46
C PHE A 51 1.96 3.46 -3.62
N VAL A 52 2.01 2.74 -2.50
CA VAL A 52 2.04 1.27 -2.46
C VAL A 52 0.91 0.79 -1.58
N SER A 53 0.17 -0.20 -2.05
CA SER A 53 -0.90 -0.81 -1.27
C SER A 53 -0.96 -2.30 -1.47
N SER A 54 -1.26 -3.03 -0.40
CA SER A 54 -1.56 -4.45 -0.47
C SER A 54 -2.70 -4.82 0.47
N LEU A 55 -3.47 -5.81 0.05
CA LEU A 55 -4.58 -6.39 0.79
C LEU A 55 -4.42 -7.90 0.77
N ILE A 56 -4.45 -8.52 1.95
CA ILE A 56 -4.47 -9.97 2.12
C ILE A 56 -5.71 -10.33 2.93
N ILE A 57 -6.56 -11.17 2.36
CA ILE A 57 -7.74 -11.71 3.05
C ILE A 57 -7.51 -13.20 3.30
N LYS A 58 -7.59 -13.58 4.57
CA LYS A 58 -7.63 -14.97 5.03
C LYS A 58 -8.94 -15.24 5.75
N SER A 59 -9.14 -16.49 6.18
CA SER A 59 -10.34 -16.81 6.97
C SER A 59 -10.32 -16.18 8.35
N SER A 60 -9.14 -16.02 8.96
CA SER A 60 -9.04 -15.51 10.34
C SER A 60 -8.81 -14.01 10.43
N TYR A 61 -8.27 -13.37 9.40
CA TYR A 61 -8.02 -11.93 9.40
C TYR A 61 -7.94 -11.33 8.00
N THR A 62 -8.06 -10.01 7.97
CA THR A 62 -7.76 -9.17 6.81
C THR A 62 -6.58 -8.26 7.17
N GLU A 63 -5.56 -8.24 6.33
CA GLU A 63 -4.40 -7.37 6.46
C GLU A 63 -4.39 -6.34 5.34
N VAL A 64 -4.23 -5.08 5.72
CA VAL A 64 -4.17 -3.94 4.80
C VAL A 64 -2.87 -3.20 5.07
N ASN A 65 -2.04 -3.05 4.05
CA ASN A 65 -0.85 -2.20 4.10
C ASN A 65 -1.00 -1.09 3.08
N ILE A 66 -0.81 0.16 3.50
CA ILE A 66 -0.85 1.34 2.64
C ILE A 66 0.38 2.19 2.99
N GLY A 67 1.11 2.60 1.97
CA GLY A 67 2.27 3.46 2.08
C GLY A 67 2.21 4.56 1.03
N LEU A 68 2.54 5.78 1.45
CA LEU A 68 2.66 6.92 0.56
C LEU A 68 3.96 7.64 0.87
N LYS A 69 4.81 7.81 -0.15
CA LYS A 69 6.09 8.49 0.02
C LYS A 69 5.95 10.00 0.02
N ASP A 70 5.23 10.55 -0.97
CA ASP A 70 5.26 11.99 -1.22
C ASP A 70 3.97 12.48 -1.90
N ILE A 71 3.51 13.64 -1.43
CA ILE A 71 2.47 14.45 -2.08
C ILE A 71 3.08 15.84 -2.28
N GLN A 72 3.12 16.28 -3.53
CA GLN A 72 3.63 17.58 -3.91
C GLN A 72 2.51 18.43 -4.49
N VAL A 73 2.37 19.66 -3.99
CA VAL A 73 1.48 20.67 -4.54
C VAL A 73 2.32 21.88 -4.90
N LEU A 74 2.24 22.31 -6.15
CA LEU A 74 2.98 23.45 -6.69
C LEU A 74 1.99 24.51 -7.16
N ASP A 75 2.18 25.75 -6.70
CA ASP A 75 1.59 26.92 -7.32
C ASP A 75 2.44 27.29 -8.55
N LEU A 76 1.82 27.30 -9.72
CA LEU A 76 2.47 27.62 -10.99
C LEU A 76 2.16 29.05 -11.44
N ASN A 77 1.38 29.81 -10.66
CA ASN A 77 1.05 31.19 -11.00
C ASN A 77 2.22 32.14 -10.68
N PRO A 78 2.85 32.77 -11.69
CA PRO A 78 4.03 33.61 -11.47
C PRO A 78 3.74 34.88 -10.66
N HIS A 79 2.47 35.29 -10.55
CA HIS A 79 2.06 36.48 -9.82
C HIS A 79 1.89 36.25 -8.31
N THR A 80 1.84 35.00 -7.87
CA THR A 80 1.70 34.61 -6.45
C THR A 80 2.99 34.04 -5.88
N ILE A 81 4.09 34.02 -6.67
CA ILE A 81 5.42 33.65 -6.18
C ILE A 81 5.90 34.73 -5.21
N HIS A 82 5.87 34.44 -3.92
CA HIS A 82 6.45 35.30 -2.90
C HIS A 82 7.98 35.26 -2.99
N LYS A 83 8.63 36.43 -2.96
CA LYS A 83 10.10 36.51 -2.85
C LYS A 83 10.52 35.89 -1.51
N ASN A 84 11.50 34.98 -1.53
CA ASN A 84 12.08 34.47 -0.29
C ASN A 84 12.59 35.64 0.56
N VAL A 85 12.04 35.82 1.76
CA VAL A 85 12.59 36.75 2.74
C VAL A 85 13.91 36.14 3.21
N SER A 86 15.02 36.67 2.72
CA SER A 86 16.36 36.33 3.22
C SER A 86 16.60 37.17 4.47
N TYR A 87 16.75 36.52 5.62
CA TYR A 87 17.22 37.13 6.87
C TYR A 87 18.75 37.22 6.87
#